data_AF-A0A346RRA1-F1
#
_entry.id   AF-A0A346RRA1-F1
#
_cell.length_a   1.000
_cell.length_b   1.000
_cell.length_c   1.000
_cell.angle_alpha   90.00
_cell.angle_beta   90.00
_cell.angle_gamma   90.00
#
_symmetry.space_group_name_H-M   'P 1'
#
loop_
_entity.id
_entity.type
_entity.pdbx_description
1 polymer ?
#
loop_
_entity_poly.entity_id
_entity_poly.type
_entity_poly.pdbx_seq_one_letter_code
_entity_poly.pdbx_strand_id
1 'polypeptide(L)'
;FEIKNSLVQKNYNIPLVADIHFAPPVAMRVAECFDKIRVNPGNFADRRAQFEKLEYTEEDYQKELEHIEKVFAPLVEKCKKYGRALRIGTNHGSLSDRIMSYYGDSPRGMVESAFEYARICRKLDFHNFVFSMKASNPVIMVEAYRLLVAEMNVLGWDYPLHLGVTEAGEGEDGRMKSAIGIGTLLMDGLGDTIRVSLTEPPEKEIDPCRRLANLGMRAAELQKGVAPFEEKHRHYFDFQRR
;
A
#
# COMPACT_ATOMS: atom_id res chain seq x y z
N PHE A 1 2.24 7.94 24.25
CA PHE A 1 1.73 7.06 25.32
C PHE A 1 0.37 7.54 25.84
N GLU A 2 0.19 8.83 26.15
CA GLU A 2 -1.07 9.37 26.70
C GLU A 2 -2.34 8.96 25.91
N ILE A 3 -2.36 9.15 24.59
CA ILE A 3 -3.50 8.76 23.73
C ILE A 3 -3.85 7.27 23.91
N LYS A 4 -2.86 6.37 23.78
CA LYS A 4 -3.07 4.93 23.93
C LYS A 4 -3.57 4.58 25.33
N ASN A 5 -2.94 5.14 26.37
CA ASN A 5 -3.32 4.89 27.75
C ASN A 5 -4.77 5.35 28.02
N SER A 6 -5.15 6.52 27.51
CA SER A 6 -6.51 7.05 27.65
C SER A 6 -7.55 6.18 26.94
N LEU A 7 -7.23 5.67 25.75
CA LEU A 7 -8.11 4.75 25.01
C LEU A 7 -8.29 3.43 25.75
N VAL A 8 -7.19 2.83 26.24
CA VAL A 8 -7.23 1.58 27.02
C VAL A 8 -8.02 1.77 28.32
N GLN A 9 -7.82 2.89 29.04
CA GLN A 9 -8.60 3.22 30.24
C GLN A 9 -10.11 3.35 29.96
N LYS A 10 -10.47 3.72 28.74
CA LYS A 10 -11.86 3.80 28.26
C LYS A 10 -12.34 2.49 27.61
N ASN A 11 -11.60 1.39 27.76
CA ASN A 11 -11.88 0.06 27.16
C ASN A 11 -11.91 0.04 25.61
N TYR A 12 -11.23 0.98 24.95
CA TYR A 12 -11.00 0.91 23.51
C TYR A 12 -9.73 0.10 23.20
N ASN A 13 -9.92 -1.10 22.66
CA ASN A 13 -8.85 -2.07 22.37
C ASN A 13 -8.50 -2.18 20.88
N ILE A 14 -8.94 -1.22 20.06
CA ILE A 14 -8.66 -1.20 18.62
C ILE A 14 -7.17 -0.92 18.41
N PRO A 15 -6.44 -1.75 17.62
CA PRO A 15 -5.02 -1.53 17.34
C PRO A 15 -4.78 -0.17 16.68
N LEU A 16 -3.76 0.55 17.15
CA LEU A 16 -3.41 1.87 16.65
C LEU A 16 -2.30 1.78 15.61
N VAL A 17 -2.53 2.43 14.47
CA VAL A 17 -1.54 2.55 13.38
C VAL A 17 -0.99 3.98 13.37
N ALA A 18 0.32 4.16 13.53
CA ALA A 18 0.97 5.44 13.36
C ALA A 18 1.35 5.65 11.89
N ASP A 19 0.88 6.74 11.27
CA ASP A 19 1.24 7.11 9.90
C ASP A 19 2.41 8.11 9.92
N ILE A 20 3.60 7.67 9.50
CA ILE A 20 4.82 8.47 9.59
C ILE A 20 5.31 8.87 8.19
N HIS A 21 5.56 10.16 8.03
CA HIS A 21 6.16 10.78 6.85
C HIS A 21 7.38 11.60 7.29
N PHE A 22 8.49 11.52 6.55
CA PHE A 22 9.68 12.38 6.71
C PHE A 22 10.33 12.48 8.12
N ALA A 23 10.06 11.55 9.04
CA ALA A 23 10.51 11.68 10.43
C ALA A 23 10.93 10.35 11.09
N PRO A 24 12.11 9.79 10.75
CA PRO A 24 12.64 8.57 11.38
C PRO A 24 12.71 8.63 12.92
N PRO A 25 13.10 9.75 13.58
CA PRO A 25 13.09 9.82 15.04
C PRO A 25 11.69 9.63 15.65
N VAL A 26 10.65 10.14 14.97
CA VAL A 26 9.25 9.97 15.40
C VAL A 26 8.84 8.51 15.21
N ALA A 27 9.18 7.89 14.07
CA ALA A 27 8.93 6.47 13.80
C ALA A 27 9.49 5.58 14.94
N MET A 28 10.71 5.88 15.37
CA MET A 28 11.35 5.17 16.47
C MET A 28 10.58 5.32 17.78
N ARG A 29 10.05 6.52 18.09
CA ARG A 29 9.29 6.73 19.33
C ARG A 29 7.93 6.06 19.30
N VAL A 30 7.22 6.12 18.18
CA VAL A 30 5.88 5.51 18.06
C VAL A 30 5.93 3.99 18.08
N ALA A 31 7.01 3.35 17.60
CA ALA A 31 7.16 1.89 17.65
C ALA A 31 7.10 1.31 19.09
N GLU A 32 7.37 2.11 20.11
CA GLU A 32 7.28 1.67 21.51
C GLU A 32 5.83 1.60 22.00
N CYS A 33 4.92 2.41 21.44
CA CYS A 33 3.55 2.54 21.93
C CYS A 33 2.47 2.13 20.94
N PHE A 34 2.64 2.32 19.63
CA PHE A 34 1.66 1.94 18.62
C PHE A 34 1.82 0.47 18.22
N ASP A 35 0.75 -0.13 17.72
CA ASP A 35 0.70 -1.56 17.37
C ASP A 35 1.24 -1.81 15.96
N LYS A 36 1.14 -0.78 15.10
CA LYS A 36 1.63 -0.80 13.72
C LYS A 36 2.16 0.55 13.30
N ILE A 37 3.18 0.56 12.46
CA ILE A 37 3.78 1.77 11.90
C ILE A 37 3.63 1.70 10.38
N ARG A 38 3.06 2.73 9.76
CA ARG A 38 3.10 2.89 8.30
C ARG A 38 4.26 3.78 7.92
N VAL A 39 5.03 3.30 6.95
CA VAL A 39 6.09 4.05 6.27
C VAL A 39 5.73 4.24 4.79
N ASN A 40 6.20 5.32 4.21
CA ASN A 40 6.11 5.58 2.79
C ASN A 40 7.53 5.57 2.19
N PRO A 41 7.88 4.56 1.38
CA PRO A 41 9.21 4.42 0.79
C PRO A 41 9.76 5.67 0.11
N GLY A 42 8.92 6.43 -0.59
CA GLY A 42 9.36 7.60 -1.36
C GLY A 42 9.66 8.86 -0.54
N ASN A 43 9.50 8.81 0.79
CA ASN A 43 9.81 9.94 1.67
C ASN A 43 10.29 9.58 3.08
N PHE A 44 10.56 8.32 3.35
CA PHE A 44 10.99 7.91 4.68
C PHE A 44 12.48 8.22 4.93
N ALA A 45 13.35 7.75 4.02
CA ALA A 45 14.79 8.05 4.04
C ALA A 45 15.14 9.31 3.23
N ASP A 46 14.38 9.55 2.15
CA ASP A 46 14.66 10.63 1.23
C ASP A 46 14.04 11.95 1.69
N ARG A 47 14.69 13.08 1.33
CA ARG A 47 14.01 14.37 1.28
C ARG A 47 12.92 14.31 0.21
N ARG A 48 11.90 15.16 0.33
CA ARG A 48 10.82 15.24 -0.67
C ARG A 48 11.44 15.36 -2.07
N ALA A 49 10.95 14.57 -3.04
CA ALA A 49 11.37 14.62 -4.44
C ALA A 49 11.52 16.07 -4.90
N GLN A 50 12.76 16.45 -5.26
CA GLN A 50 13.10 17.79 -5.70
C GLN A 50 13.38 17.83 -7.21
N PHE A 51 13.48 16.66 -7.86
CA PHE A 51 13.76 16.53 -9.29
C PHE A 51 15.02 17.28 -9.75
N GLU A 52 15.99 17.50 -8.85
CA GLU A 52 17.24 18.21 -9.14
C GLU A 52 18.22 17.37 -9.96
N LYS A 53 18.17 16.04 -9.81
CA LYS A 53 19.00 15.08 -10.56
C LYS A 53 18.10 14.19 -11.42
N LEU A 54 18.19 14.38 -12.74
CA LEU A 54 17.32 13.71 -13.71
C LEU A 54 17.84 12.31 -14.12
N GLU A 55 19.17 12.12 -14.05
CA GLU A 55 19.82 10.86 -14.42
C GLU A 55 20.59 10.29 -13.22
N TYR A 56 20.23 9.08 -12.82
CA TYR A 56 20.94 8.30 -11.82
C TYR A 56 21.78 7.24 -12.53
N THR A 57 23.04 7.13 -12.12
CA THR A 57 23.89 6.00 -12.51
C THR A 57 23.60 4.80 -11.61
N GLU A 58 24.00 3.60 -12.03
CA GLU A 58 23.87 2.38 -11.21
C GLU A 58 24.56 2.50 -9.86
N GLU A 59 25.72 3.16 -9.83
CA GLU A 59 26.47 3.44 -8.62
C GLU A 59 25.75 4.42 -7.68
N ASP A 60 25.03 5.41 -8.24
CA ASP A 60 24.21 6.32 -7.44
C ASP A 60 23.00 5.59 -6.86
N TYR A 61 22.34 4.76 -7.66
CA TYR A 61 21.21 3.96 -7.21
C TYR A 61 21.58 3.03 -6.05
N GLN A 62 22.72 2.35 -6.16
CA GLN A 62 23.21 1.47 -5.09
C GLN A 62 23.53 2.23 -3.79
N LYS A 63 24.12 3.44 -3.88
CA LYS A 63 24.38 4.29 -2.71
C LYS A 63 23.09 4.72 -2.01
N GLU A 64 22.03 5.02 -2.78
CA GLU A 64 20.72 5.34 -2.22
C GLU A 64 20.12 4.14 -1.48
N LEU A 65 20.24 2.93 -2.03
CA LEU A 65 19.78 1.71 -1.34
C LEU A 65 20.51 1.48 -0.01
N GLU A 66 21.83 1.70 0.02
CA GLU A 66 22.63 1.61 1.25
C GLU A 66 22.20 2.68 2.28
N HIS A 67 21.90 3.89 1.81
CA HIS A 67 21.39 4.96 2.67
C HIS A 67 20.03 4.60 3.29
N ILE A 68 19.10 4.12 2.47
CA ILE A 68 17.78 3.67 2.92
C ILE A 68 17.92 2.56 3.96
N GLU A 69 18.76 1.56 3.70
CA GLU A 69 19.00 0.48 4.65
C GLU A 69 19.50 1.02 6.00
N LYS A 70 20.50 1.92 5.98
CA LYS A 70 21.04 2.55 7.20
C LYS A 70 19.99 3.31 8.01
N VAL A 71 19.05 3.99 7.35
CA VAL A 71 18.01 4.78 8.01
C VAL A 71 16.82 3.92 8.46
N PHE A 72 16.46 2.90 7.68
CA PHE A 72 15.27 2.08 7.91
C PHE A 72 15.52 0.88 8.82
N ALA A 73 16.69 0.24 8.75
CA ALA A 73 17.03 -0.93 9.56
C ALA A 73 16.81 -0.74 11.08
N PRO A 74 17.17 0.42 11.70
CA PRO A 74 16.89 0.65 13.12
C PRO A 74 15.40 0.57 13.47
N LEU A 75 14.52 1.02 12.58
CA LEU A 75 13.07 0.92 12.78
C LEU A 75 12.60 -0.52 12.67
N VAL A 76 13.11 -1.29 11.70
CA VAL A 76 12.78 -2.71 11.53
C VAL A 76 13.16 -3.50 12.78
N GLU A 77 14.40 -3.35 13.26
CA GLU A 77 14.88 -3.99 14.49
C GLU A 77 14.04 -3.62 15.71
N LYS A 78 13.65 -2.35 15.81
CA LYS A 78 12.77 -1.89 16.89
C LYS A 78 11.38 -2.50 16.79
N CYS A 79 10.80 -2.59 15.59
CA CYS A 79 9.52 -3.25 15.38
C CYS A 79 9.61 -4.74 15.71
N LYS A 80 10.71 -5.42 15.34
CA LYS A 80 10.99 -6.81 15.71
C LYS A 80 11.03 -6.98 17.23
N LYS A 81 11.81 -6.14 17.93
CA LYS A 81 11.94 -6.16 19.40
C LYS A 81 10.61 -6.01 20.14
N TYR A 82 9.74 -5.11 19.67
CA TYR A 82 8.46 -4.82 20.33
C TYR A 82 7.26 -5.59 19.75
N GLY A 83 7.49 -6.51 18.81
CA GLY A 83 6.43 -7.28 18.15
C GLY A 83 5.43 -6.41 17.38
N ARG A 84 5.91 -5.34 16.73
CA ARG A 84 5.07 -4.41 15.95
C ARG A 84 4.96 -4.82 14.50
N ALA A 85 3.85 -4.47 13.88
CA ALA A 85 3.68 -4.63 12.45
C ALA A 85 4.15 -3.38 11.68
N LEU A 86 4.62 -3.57 10.45
CA LEU A 86 4.87 -2.49 9.51
C LEU A 86 3.84 -2.48 8.37
N ARG A 87 3.52 -1.29 7.85
CA ARG A 87 2.87 -1.14 6.54
C ARG A 87 3.83 -0.40 5.62
N ILE A 88 4.34 -1.10 4.61
CA ILE A 88 5.15 -0.52 3.54
C ILE A 88 4.17 -0.02 2.48
N GLY A 89 3.92 1.29 2.48
CA GLY A 89 2.84 1.89 1.71
C GLY A 89 3.30 2.94 0.71
N THR A 90 3.37 2.56 -0.56
CA THR A 90 3.71 3.45 -1.67
C THR A 90 2.48 4.21 -2.15
N ASN A 91 2.63 5.52 -2.30
CA ASN A 91 1.63 6.37 -2.93
C ASN A 91 2.17 6.82 -4.30
N HIS A 92 1.35 6.74 -5.34
CA HIS A 92 1.73 7.11 -6.71
C HIS A 92 2.28 8.55 -6.78
N GLY A 93 1.60 9.52 -6.17
CA GLY A 93 2.02 10.93 -6.17
C GLY A 93 3.24 11.26 -5.29
N SER A 94 3.93 10.27 -4.70
CA SER A 94 5.09 10.51 -3.84
C SER A 94 6.21 9.49 -4.07
N LEU A 95 6.41 9.05 -5.30
CA LEU A 95 7.57 8.25 -5.67
C LEU A 95 8.86 9.08 -5.51
N SER A 96 9.95 8.45 -5.06
CA SER A 96 11.26 9.09 -4.91
C SER A 96 11.91 9.34 -6.27
N ASP A 97 12.79 10.35 -6.35
CA ASP A 97 13.51 10.73 -7.58
C ASP A 97 14.24 9.53 -8.24
N ARG A 98 14.86 8.64 -7.44
CA ARG A 98 15.52 7.43 -7.97
C ARG A 98 14.56 6.49 -8.70
N ILE A 99 13.36 6.30 -8.14
CA ILE A 99 12.34 5.39 -8.69
C ILE A 99 11.77 5.99 -9.96
N MET A 100 11.51 7.30 -9.93
CA MET A 100 11.05 8.05 -11.09
C MET A 100 12.05 8.00 -12.24
N SER A 101 13.36 8.08 -11.96
CA SER A 101 14.40 8.01 -12.99
C SER A 101 14.48 6.62 -13.63
N TYR A 102 14.45 5.54 -12.84
CA TYR A 102 14.61 4.17 -13.33
C TYR A 102 13.33 3.54 -13.92
N TYR A 103 12.18 3.78 -13.29
CA TYR A 103 10.94 3.08 -13.60
C TYR A 103 9.80 4.01 -14.06
N GLY A 104 10.01 5.32 -13.98
CA GLY A 104 8.99 6.32 -14.30
C GLY A 104 7.82 6.35 -13.31
N ASP A 105 6.86 7.23 -13.60
CA ASP A 105 5.57 7.31 -12.90
C ASP A 105 4.67 6.14 -13.34
N SER A 106 4.96 4.95 -12.79
CA SER A 106 4.37 3.70 -13.27
C SER A 106 3.98 2.74 -12.15
N PRO A 107 3.06 1.79 -12.41
CA PRO A 107 2.81 0.67 -11.49
C PRO A 107 4.09 -0.08 -11.10
N ARG A 108 5.05 -0.23 -12.03
CA ARG A 108 6.33 -0.88 -11.73
C ARG A 108 7.15 -0.07 -10.73
N GLY A 109 7.22 1.25 -10.91
CA GLY A 109 7.88 2.14 -9.95
C GLY A 109 7.29 2.03 -8.55
N MET A 110 5.95 1.94 -8.44
CA MET A 110 5.29 1.75 -7.14
C MET A 110 5.69 0.44 -6.45
N VAL A 111 5.73 -0.65 -7.20
CA VAL A 111 6.09 -1.99 -6.70
C VAL A 111 7.55 -2.04 -6.28
N GLU A 112 8.47 -1.56 -7.11
CA GLU A 112 9.90 -1.57 -6.78
C GLU A 112 10.21 -0.71 -5.57
N SER A 113 9.60 0.47 -5.46
CA SER A 113 9.73 1.33 -4.29
C SER A 113 9.34 0.61 -3.00
N ALA A 114 8.29 -0.22 -3.02
CA ALA A 114 7.91 -1.03 -1.88
C ALA A 114 8.87 -2.21 -1.63
N PHE A 115 9.36 -2.84 -2.71
CA PHE A 115 10.25 -3.98 -2.64
C PHE A 115 11.63 -3.64 -2.11
N GLU A 116 12.17 -2.45 -2.37
CA GLU A 116 13.41 -1.95 -1.75
C GLU A 116 13.34 -2.08 -0.22
N TYR A 117 12.25 -1.62 0.38
CA TYR A 117 12.04 -1.68 1.83
C TYR A 117 11.73 -3.11 2.31
N ALA A 118 10.97 -3.89 1.53
CA ALA A 118 10.65 -5.27 1.87
C ALA A 118 11.88 -6.19 1.86
N ARG A 119 12.82 -5.97 0.92
CA ARG A 119 14.10 -6.68 0.86
C ARG A 119 14.93 -6.42 2.11
N ILE A 120 14.95 -5.18 2.62
CA ILE A 120 15.60 -4.83 3.90
C ILE A 120 14.93 -5.57 5.07
N CYS A 121 13.59 -5.54 5.15
CA CYS A 121 12.85 -6.29 6.18
C CYS A 121 13.23 -7.79 6.17
N ARG A 122 13.26 -8.43 4.99
CA ARG A 122 13.63 -9.84 4.85
C ARG A 122 15.08 -10.11 5.17
N LYS A 123 16.01 -9.23 4.80
CA LYS A 123 17.44 -9.33 5.15
C LYS A 123 17.63 -9.36 6.68
N LEU A 124 16.78 -8.66 7.42
CA LEU A 124 16.75 -8.63 8.88
C LEU A 124 15.81 -9.68 9.51
N ASP A 125 15.31 -10.63 8.71
CA ASP A 125 14.40 -11.68 9.15
C ASP A 125 13.15 -11.09 9.86
N PHE A 126 12.61 -10.02 9.30
CA PHE A 126 11.40 -9.37 9.78
C PHE A 126 10.27 -9.56 8.76
N HIS A 127 9.25 -10.31 9.16
CA HIS A 127 8.14 -10.72 8.28
C HIS A 127 6.78 -10.13 8.69
N ASN A 128 6.72 -9.37 9.79
CA ASN A 128 5.48 -8.77 10.27
C ASN A 128 5.16 -7.46 9.53
N PHE A 129 4.95 -7.53 8.21
CA PHE A 129 4.58 -6.36 7.42
C PHE A 129 3.49 -6.63 6.39
N VAL A 130 2.83 -5.55 5.97
CA VAL A 130 1.77 -5.52 4.95
C VAL A 130 2.17 -4.53 3.85
N PHE A 131 1.74 -4.78 2.62
CA PHE A 131 1.90 -3.83 1.51
C PHE A 131 0.66 -2.96 1.30
N SER A 132 0.86 -1.76 0.75
CA SER A 132 -0.22 -1.00 0.13
C SER A 132 0.30 -0.17 -1.05
N MET A 133 -0.39 -0.24 -2.19
CA MET A 133 -0.16 0.59 -3.37
C MET A 133 -1.36 1.53 -3.55
N LYS A 134 -1.26 2.80 -3.18
CA LYS A 134 -2.38 3.75 -3.34
C LYS A 134 -2.15 4.67 -4.52
N ALA A 135 -3.17 4.79 -5.37
CA ALA A 135 -3.22 5.79 -6.43
C ALA A 135 -4.60 6.45 -6.45
N SER A 136 -4.67 7.68 -6.95
CA SER A 136 -5.93 8.39 -7.16
C SER A 136 -6.64 7.92 -8.42
N ASN A 137 -5.93 7.34 -9.39
CA ASN A 137 -6.51 6.64 -10.53
C ASN A 137 -6.73 5.16 -10.16
N PRO A 138 -7.99 4.66 -10.12
CA PRO A 138 -8.27 3.26 -9.82
C PRO A 138 -7.58 2.26 -10.77
N VAL A 139 -7.38 2.63 -12.04
CA VAL A 139 -6.73 1.75 -13.04
C VAL A 139 -5.27 1.48 -12.63
N ILE A 140 -4.51 2.53 -12.35
CA ILE A 140 -3.12 2.44 -11.90
C ILE A 140 -3.03 1.66 -10.58
N MET A 141 -3.95 1.92 -9.65
CA MET A 141 -4.01 1.18 -8.38
C MET A 141 -4.19 -0.32 -8.63
N VAL A 142 -5.16 -0.71 -9.45
CA VAL A 142 -5.46 -2.12 -9.75
C VAL A 142 -4.26 -2.80 -10.40
N GLU A 143 -3.64 -2.16 -11.39
CA GLU A 143 -2.44 -2.67 -12.07
C GLU A 143 -1.27 -2.85 -11.10
N ALA A 144 -1.03 -1.88 -10.21
CA ALA A 144 0.04 -1.95 -9.23
C ALA A 144 -0.14 -3.11 -8.23
N TYR A 145 -1.36 -3.37 -7.74
CA TYR A 145 -1.60 -4.53 -6.85
C TYR A 145 -1.49 -5.86 -7.59
N ARG A 146 -2.00 -5.97 -8.82
CA ARG A 146 -1.87 -7.20 -9.62
C ARG A 146 -0.40 -7.51 -9.91
N LEU A 147 0.36 -6.49 -10.29
CA LEU A 147 1.80 -6.62 -10.51
C LEU A 147 2.53 -7.00 -9.21
N LEU A 148 2.22 -6.33 -8.09
CA LEU A 148 2.79 -6.65 -6.78
C LEU A 148 2.61 -8.14 -6.43
N VAL A 149 1.40 -8.66 -6.60
CA VAL A 149 1.09 -10.07 -6.31
C VAL A 149 1.80 -11.02 -7.26
N ALA A 150 1.85 -10.70 -8.56
CA ALA A 150 2.58 -11.50 -9.53
C ALA A 150 4.08 -11.61 -9.18
N GLU A 151 4.70 -10.49 -8.81
CA GLU A 151 6.10 -10.45 -8.39
C GLU A 151 6.32 -11.18 -7.05
N MET A 152 5.41 -11.03 -6.08
CA MET A 152 5.45 -11.79 -4.84
C MET A 152 5.38 -13.31 -5.10
N ASN A 153 4.51 -13.76 -6.02
CA ASN A 153 4.41 -15.17 -6.40
C ASN A 153 5.72 -15.70 -6.99
N VAL A 154 6.38 -14.93 -7.87
CA VAL A 154 7.71 -15.29 -8.42
C VAL A 154 8.75 -15.42 -7.31
N LEU A 155 8.70 -14.56 -6.30
CA LEU A 155 9.62 -14.57 -5.16
C LEU A 155 9.22 -15.57 -4.06
N GLY A 156 8.08 -16.24 -4.18
CA GLY A 156 7.53 -17.12 -3.13
C GLY A 156 7.13 -16.36 -1.86
N TRP A 157 6.63 -15.13 -2.00
CA TRP A 157 6.15 -14.28 -0.90
C TRP A 157 4.63 -14.26 -0.85
N ASP A 158 4.08 -14.13 0.35
CA ASP A 158 2.65 -14.20 0.66
C ASP A 158 2.20 -13.09 1.63
N TYR A 159 2.85 -11.92 1.56
CA TYR A 159 2.54 -10.82 2.47
C TYR A 159 1.16 -10.21 2.22
N PRO A 160 0.45 -9.79 3.29
CA PRO A 160 -0.89 -9.25 3.17
C PRO A 160 -0.92 -7.89 2.45
N LEU A 161 -2.10 -7.55 1.94
CA LEU A 161 -2.42 -6.36 1.15
C LEU A 161 -3.43 -5.47 1.87
N HIS A 162 -3.08 -4.19 2.03
CA HIS A 162 -3.97 -3.15 2.49
C HIS A 162 -4.46 -2.27 1.35
N LEU A 163 -5.69 -2.50 0.89
CA LEU A 163 -6.27 -1.78 -0.24
C LEU A 163 -6.81 -0.42 0.16
N GLY A 164 -6.69 0.54 -0.75
CA GLY A 164 -7.41 1.80 -0.64
C GLY A 164 -7.07 2.76 -1.77
N VAL A 165 -8.10 3.45 -2.27
CA VAL A 165 -7.93 4.56 -3.20
C VAL A 165 -7.54 5.80 -2.40
N THR A 166 -6.56 6.58 -2.88
CA THR A 166 -6.26 7.91 -2.30
C THR A 166 -7.06 8.97 -3.04
N GLU A 167 -7.40 10.07 -2.36
CA GLU A 167 -8.14 11.19 -2.98
C GLU A 167 -9.40 10.68 -3.71
N ALA A 168 -10.22 9.90 -2.99
CA ALA A 168 -11.44 9.38 -3.59
C ALA A 168 -12.44 10.51 -3.90
N GLY A 169 -12.41 11.57 -3.10
CA GLY A 169 -13.37 12.67 -3.14
C GLY A 169 -14.38 12.56 -2.01
N GLU A 170 -15.48 13.28 -2.14
CA GLU A 170 -16.59 13.29 -1.19
C GLU A 170 -17.85 12.67 -1.81
N GLY A 171 -18.84 12.39 -0.97
CA GLY A 171 -20.16 11.99 -1.46
C GLY A 171 -20.16 10.68 -2.24
N GLU A 172 -21.13 10.53 -3.13
CA GLU A 172 -21.29 9.31 -3.92
C GLU A 172 -20.11 9.07 -4.87
N ASP A 173 -19.47 10.12 -5.38
CA ASP A 173 -18.32 10.01 -6.27
C ASP A 173 -17.14 9.34 -5.57
N GLY A 174 -16.83 9.75 -4.34
CA GLY A 174 -15.78 9.11 -3.54
C GLY A 174 -16.07 7.65 -3.21
N ARG A 175 -17.34 7.32 -2.93
CA ARG A 175 -17.79 5.95 -2.68
C ARG A 175 -17.71 5.10 -3.94
N MET A 176 -18.15 5.62 -5.08
CA MET A 176 -18.12 4.95 -6.38
C MET A 176 -16.68 4.68 -6.83
N LYS A 177 -15.81 5.68 -6.75
CA LYS A 177 -14.38 5.55 -7.08
C LYS A 177 -13.68 4.52 -6.21
N SER A 178 -13.99 4.51 -4.91
CA SER A 178 -13.48 3.49 -3.98
C SER A 178 -14.01 2.09 -4.30
N ALA A 179 -15.30 1.97 -4.65
CA ALA A 179 -15.89 0.70 -5.05
C ALA A 179 -15.28 0.15 -6.34
N ILE A 180 -14.97 1.01 -7.32
CA ILE A 180 -14.29 0.61 -8.55
C ILE A 180 -12.88 0.08 -8.25
N GLY A 181 -12.06 0.81 -7.47
CA GLY A 181 -10.69 0.39 -7.19
C GLY A 181 -10.61 -0.82 -6.24
N ILE A 182 -11.22 -0.72 -5.06
CA ILE A 182 -11.15 -1.75 -4.02
C ILE A 182 -11.99 -2.97 -4.42
N GLY A 183 -13.20 -2.76 -4.93
CA GLY A 183 -14.10 -3.86 -5.30
C GLY A 183 -13.52 -4.73 -6.42
N THR A 184 -12.86 -4.14 -7.42
CA THR A 184 -12.20 -4.91 -8.50
C THR A 184 -11.17 -5.88 -7.93
N LEU A 185 -10.28 -5.41 -7.04
CA LEU A 185 -9.24 -6.26 -6.43
C LEU A 185 -9.83 -7.32 -5.50
N LEU A 186 -10.85 -6.98 -4.71
CA LEU A 186 -11.54 -7.97 -3.87
C LEU A 186 -12.16 -9.09 -4.72
N MET A 187 -12.67 -8.77 -5.91
CA MET A 187 -13.22 -9.75 -6.85
C MET A 187 -12.12 -10.57 -7.55
N ASP A 188 -10.90 -10.05 -7.66
CA ASP A 188 -9.72 -10.84 -8.06
C ASP A 188 -9.24 -11.79 -6.94
N GLY A 189 -9.84 -11.72 -5.74
CA GLY A 189 -9.39 -12.45 -4.55
C GLY A 189 -8.21 -11.79 -3.83
N LEU A 190 -7.95 -10.51 -4.10
CA LEU A 190 -6.84 -9.76 -3.53
C LEU A 190 -7.35 -8.79 -2.45
N GLY A 191 -6.74 -8.81 -1.27
CA GLY A 191 -6.98 -7.82 -0.20
C GLY A 191 -7.29 -8.44 1.16
N ASP A 192 -6.53 -8.06 2.18
CA ASP A 192 -6.64 -8.56 3.55
C ASP A 192 -7.20 -7.51 4.52
N THR A 193 -7.01 -6.25 4.18
CA THR A 193 -7.58 -5.12 4.91
C THR A 193 -7.85 -3.98 3.92
N ILE A 194 -8.86 -3.17 4.18
CA ILE A 194 -9.26 -2.07 3.30
C ILE A 194 -9.43 -0.78 4.07
N ARG A 195 -9.26 0.35 3.37
CA ARG A 195 -9.68 1.67 3.82
C ARG A 195 -10.23 2.47 2.63
N VAL A 196 -11.47 2.90 2.75
CA VAL A 196 -12.08 3.94 1.91
C VAL A 196 -11.58 5.30 2.43
N SER A 197 -11.07 6.17 1.56
CA SER A 197 -10.50 7.47 1.97
C SER A 197 -11.37 8.61 1.44
N LEU A 198 -12.35 9.05 2.22
CA LEU A 198 -13.29 10.12 1.84
C LEU A 198 -12.82 11.48 2.37
N THR A 199 -13.17 12.56 1.67
CA THR A 199 -13.04 13.93 2.19
C THR A 199 -14.24 14.28 3.10
N GLU A 200 -14.59 13.38 4.01
CA GLU A 200 -15.75 13.46 4.90
C GLU A 200 -15.32 13.06 6.34
N PRO A 201 -16.17 13.28 7.36
CA PRO A 201 -15.92 12.74 8.70
C PRO A 201 -15.62 11.23 8.67
N PRO A 202 -14.64 10.74 9.46
CA PRO A 202 -14.12 9.38 9.34
C PRO A 202 -15.18 8.29 9.59
N GLU A 203 -16.22 8.57 10.39
CA GLU A 203 -17.35 7.66 10.58
C GLU A 203 -18.11 7.35 9.28
N LYS A 204 -18.06 8.27 8.29
CA LYS A 204 -18.67 8.07 6.96
C LYS A 204 -17.87 7.11 6.09
N GLU A 205 -16.60 6.87 6.39
CA GLU A 205 -15.78 5.87 5.69
C GLU A 205 -16.20 4.43 6.05
N ILE A 206 -16.82 4.21 7.22
CA ILE A 206 -17.07 2.87 7.78
C ILE A 206 -18.14 2.09 7.01
N ASP A 207 -19.26 2.71 6.65
CA ASP A 207 -20.33 2.03 5.91
C ASP A 207 -19.88 1.47 4.55
N PRO A 208 -19.27 2.27 3.64
CA PRO A 208 -18.78 1.74 2.37
C PRO A 208 -17.66 0.72 2.56
N CYS A 209 -16.78 0.90 3.57
CA CYS A 209 -15.79 -0.13 3.92
C CYS A 209 -16.48 -1.46 4.27
N ARG A 210 -17.47 -1.47 5.17
CA ARG A 210 -18.16 -2.71 5.57
C ARG A 210 -18.84 -3.38 4.40
N ARG A 211 -19.51 -2.61 3.54
CA ARG A 211 -20.17 -3.14 2.34
C ARG A 211 -19.17 -3.82 1.39
N LEU A 212 -18.03 -3.18 1.13
CA LEU A 212 -16.97 -3.74 0.30
C LEU A 212 -16.32 -4.98 0.93
N ALA A 213 -16.00 -4.92 2.22
CA ALA A 213 -15.44 -6.07 2.94
C ALA A 213 -16.38 -7.27 2.90
N ASN A 214 -17.68 -7.07 3.13
CA ASN A 214 -18.68 -8.13 3.05
C ASN A 214 -18.80 -8.73 1.64
N LEU A 215 -18.67 -7.90 0.59
CA LEU A 215 -18.66 -8.37 -0.80
C LEU A 215 -17.45 -9.28 -1.06
N GLY A 216 -16.26 -8.85 -0.64
CA GLY A 216 -15.03 -9.64 -0.78
C GLY A 216 -15.07 -10.95 0.02
N MET A 217 -15.51 -10.91 1.28
CA MET A 217 -15.67 -12.11 2.12
C MET A 217 -16.63 -13.10 1.48
N ARG A 218 -17.79 -12.64 0.98
CA ARG A 218 -18.74 -13.51 0.29
C ARG A 218 -18.17 -14.11 -0.99
N ALA A 219 -17.39 -13.35 -1.76
CA ALA A 219 -16.75 -13.87 -2.96
C ALA A 219 -15.72 -14.96 -2.62
N ALA A 220 -14.94 -14.75 -1.56
CA ALA A 220 -13.96 -15.71 -1.04
C ALA A 220 -14.64 -17.00 -0.53
N GLU A 221 -15.71 -16.88 0.26
CA GLU A 221 -16.48 -18.04 0.76
C GLU A 221 -17.03 -18.91 -0.36
N LEU A 222 -17.53 -18.28 -1.42
CA LEU A 222 -18.12 -19.01 -2.55
C LEU A 222 -17.07 -19.63 -3.48
N GLN A 223 -15.79 -19.29 -3.30
CA GLN A 223 -14.69 -19.63 -4.22
C GLN A 223 -15.08 -19.45 -5.69
N LYS A 224 -15.85 -18.39 -5.98
CA LYS A 224 -16.37 -18.14 -7.32
C LYS A 224 -15.24 -17.72 -8.24
N GLY A 225 -14.61 -18.69 -8.89
CA GLY A 225 -13.88 -18.44 -10.13
C GLY A 225 -14.83 -17.90 -11.19
N VAL A 226 -14.28 -17.14 -12.13
CA VAL A 226 -15.04 -16.77 -13.33
C VAL A 226 -15.20 -18.05 -14.16
N ALA A 227 -16.44 -18.53 -14.33
CA ALA A 227 -16.70 -19.60 -15.27
C ALA A 227 -16.16 -19.17 -16.64
N PRO A 228 -15.51 -20.07 -17.42
CA PRO A 228 -15.00 -19.73 -18.74
C PRO A 228 -16.09 -19.02 -19.55
N PHE A 229 -15.84 -17.75 -19.88
CA PHE A 229 -16.76 -16.96 -20.69
C PHE A 229 -16.43 -17.19 -22.15
N GLU A 230 -17.35 -17.83 -22.86
CA GLU A 230 -17.30 -17.96 -24.32
C GLU A 230 -18.09 -16.79 -24.93
N GLU A 231 -17.40 -15.84 -25.58
CA GLU A 231 -18.05 -14.73 -26.27
C GLU A 231 -18.70 -15.22 -27.56
N LYS A 232 -20.03 -15.31 -27.56
CA LYS A 232 -20.81 -15.88 -28.68
C LYS A 232 -21.35 -14.83 -29.65
N HIS A 233 -21.33 -13.56 -29.30
CA HIS A 233 -22.13 -12.54 -30.00
C HIS A 233 -21.35 -11.29 -30.40
N ARG A 234 -20.26 -10.95 -29.71
CA ARG A 234 -19.45 -9.77 -30.05
C ARG A 234 -18.17 -10.18 -30.77
N HIS A 235 -18.05 -9.78 -32.03
CA HIS A 235 -16.79 -9.81 -32.76
C HIS A 235 -15.98 -8.54 -32.42
N TYR A 236 -15.31 -8.55 -31.26
CA TYR A 236 -14.55 -7.40 -30.75
C TYR A 236 -13.33 -7.02 -31.60
N PHE A 237 -12.92 -7.91 -32.52
CA PHE A 237 -11.92 -7.62 -33.56
C PHE A 237 -12.48 -6.82 -34.75
N ASP A 238 -13.80 -6.78 -34.92
CA ASP A 238 -14.46 -6.07 -36.02
C ASP A 238 -14.77 -4.61 -35.67
N PHE A 239 -14.33 -4.15 -34.49
CA PHE A 239 -14.58 -2.80 -34.03
C PHE A 239 -13.73 -1.79 -34.84
N GLN A 240 -14.37 -1.04 -35.74
CA GLN A 240 -13.78 0.16 -36.31
C GLN A 240 -14.08 1.36 -35.40
N ARG A 241 -13.03 2.02 -34.93
CA ARG A 241 -13.12 3.32 -34.25
C ARG A 241 -13.76 4.32 -35.22
N ARG A 242 -14.84 4.99 -34.82
CA ARG A 242 -15.34 6.18 -35.54
C ARG A 242 -14.34 7.32 -35.41
#